data_AF-A0A7H9BZX8-F1
#
_entry.id   AF-A0A7H9BZX8-F1
#
_cell.length_a   1.000
_cell.length_b   1.000
_cell.length_c   1.000
_cell.angle_alpha   90.00
_cell.angle_beta   90.00
_cell.angle_gamma   90.00
#
_symmetry.space_group_name_H-M   'P 1'
#
loop_
_entity.id
_entity.type
_entity.pdbx_description
1 polymer ?
#
loop_
_entity_poly.entity_id
_entity_poly.type
_entity_poly.pdbx_seq_one_letter_code
_entity_poly.pdbx_strand_id
1 'polypeptide(L)'
;MSDILDLDATAQAAAVAKGDVSAAELARAAIARIEAGEPVLNAVTQRFFDQALDMASADLPPGPFRGVPFLVKDFYCHMAGTPTTGSAKLLEHNLIDHDSALMARYRQAGFVTLGKTNVPEMVTMGTTEPVWRGPTRNPWNTGHTPGGSSGGSAAAVAAGYVAVAHANDGAGSIRIPASCCGLFGLKPSRARVTLGPDVGEAIGGITAEHVVSRSVRDSAAVLDATAGALPGDPYIAPEPPEGFLAAIARPRKGLRIGLTLDAPDGTSAAPECQAAALRAAVLLRDLGHQVEEVTLPFDGAAFRAALSTFWPMTVTRGLSAIAEARDADPEVLLRELEPFNQHLFALGISRRAVDYIRDLVIFQGMARAMGQFFATQDIWLSPVLPFTPPRLGYFDAGVLGGETAWNRVLDSFMFTAPANVTGLPSASLPMTVSNEGLPIGIQLTAKLNDEALIFNLAAQLEAANPWAMPRHKI
;
A
#
# COMPACT_ATOMS: atom_id res chain seq x y z
N MET A 1 -13.26 13.61 23.09
CA MET A 1 -12.69 13.77 21.73
C MET A 1 -11.89 12.55 21.28
N SER A 2 -11.28 11.72 22.15
CA SER A 2 -10.62 10.47 21.72
C SER A 2 -11.51 9.57 20.86
N ASP A 3 -12.80 9.53 21.18
CA ASP A 3 -13.77 8.64 20.55
C ASP A 3 -14.07 9.04 19.10
N ILE A 4 -13.89 10.32 18.71
CA ILE A 4 -14.17 10.76 17.33
C ILE A 4 -13.09 10.26 16.36
N LEU A 5 -11.83 10.19 16.80
CA LEU A 5 -10.74 9.68 15.98
C LEU A 5 -10.79 8.17 15.78
N ASP A 6 -11.61 7.49 16.59
CA ASP A 6 -11.80 6.05 16.53
C ASP A 6 -12.86 5.66 15.50
N LEU A 7 -13.72 6.62 15.12
CA LEU A 7 -14.58 6.50 13.95
C LEU A 7 -13.74 6.38 12.67
N ASP A 8 -14.30 5.75 11.65
CA ASP A 8 -13.71 5.73 10.31
C ASP A 8 -13.90 7.08 9.60
N ALA A 9 -13.21 7.31 8.47
CA ALA A 9 -13.16 8.60 7.79
C ALA A 9 -14.55 9.06 7.35
N THR A 10 -15.37 8.12 6.87
CA THR A 10 -16.77 8.37 6.48
C THR A 10 -17.58 8.91 7.66
N ALA A 11 -17.47 8.29 8.84
CA ALA A 11 -18.17 8.74 10.03
C ALA A 11 -17.60 10.05 10.61
N GLN A 12 -16.28 10.27 10.50
CA GLN A 12 -15.66 11.55 10.87
C GLN A 12 -16.18 12.70 10.00
N ALA A 13 -16.26 12.51 8.68
CA ALA A 13 -16.81 13.50 7.75
C ALA A 13 -18.28 13.80 8.06
N ALA A 14 -19.08 12.78 8.38
CA ALA A 14 -20.48 12.96 8.78
C ALA A 14 -20.63 13.77 10.08
N ALA A 15 -19.75 13.55 11.06
CA ALA A 15 -19.74 14.32 12.30
C ALA A 15 -19.39 15.80 12.05
N VAL A 16 -18.45 16.08 11.15
CA VAL A 16 -18.12 17.44 10.71
C VAL A 16 -19.31 18.09 10.00
N ALA A 17 -19.95 17.38 9.07
CA ALA A 17 -21.10 17.89 8.32
C ALA A 17 -22.31 18.20 9.23
N LYS A 18 -22.49 17.42 10.30
CA LYS A 18 -23.56 17.63 11.29
C LYS A 18 -23.25 18.75 12.29
N GLY A 19 -21.99 19.19 12.36
CA GLY A 19 -21.53 20.16 13.36
C GLY A 19 -21.29 19.56 14.75
N ASP A 20 -21.18 18.23 14.86
CA ASP A 20 -20.85 17.55 16.12
C ASP A 20 -19.37 17.80 16.52
N VAL A 21 -18.52 18.08 15.54
CA VAL A 21 -17.11 18.50 15.70
C VAL A 21 -16.73 19.42 14.53
N SER A 22 -15.88 20.42 14.74
CA SER A 22 -15.29 21.20 13.65
C SER A 22 -14.08 20.50 13.02
N ALA A 23 -13.75 20.82 11.77
CA ALA A 23 -12.54 20.32 11.11
C ALA A 23 -11.27 20.67 11.93
N ALA A 24 -11.21 21.88 12.50
CA ALA A 24 -10.09 22.32 13.32
C ALA A 24 -9.98 21.55 14.66
N GLU A 25 -11.10 21.22 15.31
CA GLU A 25 -11.09 20.36 16.51
C GLU A 25 -10.64 18.94 16.17
N LEU A 26 -11.10 18.39 15.05
CA LEU A 26 -10.73 17.06 14.59
C LEU A 26 -9.22 17.00 14.24
N ALA A 27 -8.70 18.00 13.54
CA ALA A 27 -7.27 18.15 13.25
C ALA A 27 -6.44 18.28 14.54
N ARG A 28 -6.85 19.14 15.48
CA ARG A 28 -6.16 19.26 16.79
C ARG A 28 -6.13 17.94 17.56
N ALA A 29 -7.24 17.19 17.56
CA ALA A 29 -7.29 15.90 18.22
C ALA A 29 -6.29 14.91 17.59
N ALA A 30 -6.24 14.86 16.25
CA ALA A 30 -5.30 13.99 15.53
C ALA A 30 -3.85 14.39 15.79
N ILE A 31 -3.53 15.69 15.74
CA ILE A 31 -2.20 16.23 16.07
C ILE A 31 -1.78 15.82 17.48
N ALA A 32 -2.64 16.01 18.48
CA ALA A 32 -2.33 15.65 19.86
C ALA A 32 -2.03 14.14 20.01
N ARG A 33 -2.74 13.29 19.27
CA ARG A 33 -2.48 11.84 19.28
C ARG A 33 -1.17 11.47 18.58
N ILE A 34 -0.84 12.15 17.47
CA ILE A 34 0.45 12.00 16.78
C ILE A 34 1.59 12.40 17.73
N GLU A 35 1.51 13.57 18.35
CA GLU A 35 2.54 14.05 19.28
C GLU A 35 2.77 13.10 20.47
N ALA A 36 1.70 12.50 20.99
CA ALA A 36 1.78 11.55 22.10
C ALA A 36 2.50 10.25 21.73
N GLY A 37 2.18 9.66 20.57
CA GLY A 37 2.70 8.32 20.23
C GLY A 37 3.94 8.31 19.33
N GLU A 38 4.25 9.40 18.63
CA GLU A 38 5.41 9.44 17.71
C GLU A 38 6.77 9.18 18.36
N PRO A 39 7.04 9.55 19.64
CA PRO A 39 8.27 9.14 20.32
C PRO A 39 8.49 7.62 20.35
N VAL A 40 7.42 6.84 20.18
CA VAL A 40 7.47 5.38 20.13
C VAL A 40 7.37 4.87 18.69
N LEU A 41 6.41 5.36 17.90
CA LEU A 41 6.10 4.76 16.60
C LEU A 41 6.95 5.24 15.45
N ASN A 42 7.37 6.51 15.45
CA ASN A 42 8.10 7.15 14.34
C ASN A 42 7.42 6.88 12.97
N ALA A 43 6.12 7.15 12.88
CA ALA A 43 5.32 6.95 11.67
C ALA A 43 5.23 8.22 10.82
N VAL A 44 5.30 9.42 11.43
CA VAL A 44 5.09 10.73 10.78
C VAL A 44 6.37 11.56 10.84
N THR A 45 7.09 11.59 9.71
CA THR A 45 8.45 12.13 9.64
C THR A 45 8.55 13.55 9.09
N GLN A 46 7.46 14.05 8.50
CA GLN A 46 7.31 15.46 8.15
C GLN A 46 5.97 15.95 8.69
N ARG A 47 5.97 17.04 9.46
CA ARG A 47 4.79 17.53 10.18
C ARG A 47 4.42 18.91 9.66
N PHE A 48 3.16 19.08 9.25
CA PHE A 48 2.62 20.31 8.67
C PHE A 48 1.49 20.86 9.55
N PHE A 49 1.62 20.73 10.87
CA PHE A 49 0.51 20.94 11.81
C PHE A 49 -0.07 22.36 11.76
N ASP A 50 0.77 23.39 11.73
CA ASP A 50 0.29 24.77 11.62
C ASP A 50 -0.47 25.00 10.31
N GLN A 51 0.10 24.56 9.18
CA GLN A 51 -0.54 24.64 7.86
C GLN A 51 -1.86 23.85 7.81
N ALA A 52 -1.92 22.70 8.49
CA ALA A 52 -3.12 21.88 8.58
C ALA A 52 -4.22 22.55 9.42
N LEU A 53 -3.86 23.24 10.51
CA LEU A 53 -4.80 23.98 11.34
C LEU A 53 -5.33 25.24 10.63
N ASP A 54 -4.48 25.93 9.87
CA ASP A 54 -4.89 27.04 9.01
C ASP A 54 -5.88 26.55 7.95
N MET A 55 -5.57 25.44 7.28
CA MET A 55 -6.45 24.81 6.29
C MET A 55 -7.79 24.37 6.91
N ALA A 56 -7.76 23.72 8.07
CA ALA A 56 -8.95 23.25 8.76
C ALA A 56 -9.85 24.39 9.28
N SER A 57 -9.31 25.60 9.41
CA SER A 57 -10.04 26.80 9.84
C SER A 57 -10.55 27.63 8.66
N ALA A 58 -10.10 27.34 7.43
CA ALA A 58 -10.55 27.99 6.21
C ALA A 58 -11.82 27.33 5.63
N ASP A 59 -12.35 27.88 4.54
CA ASP A 59 -13.43 27.23 3.79
C ASP A 59 -12.88 26.05 2.97
N LEU A 60 -13.09 24.85 3.50
CA LEU A 60 -12.69 23.60 2.85
C LEU A 60 -13.59 23.27 1.66
N PRO A 61 -13.08 22.62 0.61
CA PRO A 61 -13.90 22.13 -0.49
C PRO A 61 -15.07 21.24 -0.02
N PRO A 62 -16.24 21.29 -0.67
CA PRO A 62 -17.41 20.49 -0.32
C PRO A 62 -17.29 19.04 -0.82
N GLY A 63 -16.20 18.35 -0.45
CA GLY A 63 -15.93 16.97 -0.80
C GLY A 63 -16.43 15.95 0.25
N PRO A 64 -16.44 14.64 -0.09
CA PRO A 64 -16.99 13.59 0.77
C PRO A 64 -16.24 13.42 2.11
N PHE A 65 -15.01 13.94 2.21
CA PHE A 65 -14.17 13.87 3.41
C PHE A 65 -13.82 15.24 3.97
N ARG A 66 -14.69 16.25 3.76
CA ARG A 66 -14.50 17.61 4.27
C ARG A 66 -14.15 17.62 5.75
N GLY A 67 -12.93 18.07 6.06
CA GLY A 67 -12.41 18.26 7.41
C GLY A 67 -11.73 17.04 8.03
N VAL A 68 -11.65 15.90 7.32
CA VAL A 68 -11.04 14.68 7.85
C VAL A 68 -9.51 14.77 7.82
N PRO A 69 -8.80 14.51 8.93
CA PRO A 69 -7.35 14.47 8.97
C PRO A 69 -6.75 13.36 8.10
N PHE A 70 -5.66 13.67 7.42
CA PHE A 70 -5.04 12.79 6.45
C PHE A 70 -3.51 12.83 6.54
N LEU A 71 -2.86 11.74 6.11
CA LEU A 71 -1.42 11.65 6.02
C LEU A 71 -1.02 11.12 4.65
N VAL A 72 0.12 11.59 4.14
CA VAL A 72 0.60 11.25 2.80
C VAL A 72 1.92 10.50 2.86
N LYS A 73 2.01 9.31 2.26
CA LYS A 73 3.29 8.62 2.06
C LYS A 73 4.32 9.54 1.41
N ASP A 74 5.55 9.56 1.92
CA ASP A 74 6.65 10.38 1.38
C ASP A 74 7.25 9.85 0.06
N PHE A 75 6.39 9.51 -0.91
CA PHE A 75 6.79 9.03 -2.23
C PHE A 75 5.62 9.06 -3.23
N TYR A 76 5.91 9.43 -4.50
CA TYR A 76 4.98 9.65 -5.62
C TYR A 76 3.91 10.73 -5.43
N CYS A 77 3.04 10.60 -4.42
CA CYS A 77 2.03 11.60 -4.12
C CYS A 77 2.67 12.81 -3.42
N HIS A 78 3.05 13.81 -4.20
CA HIS A 78 3.75 14.99 -3.71
C HIS A 78 2.80 16.17 -3.50
N MET A 79 3.08 16.93 -2.44
CA MET A 79 2.36 18.14 -2.05
C MET A 79 3.24 19.35 -2.34
N ALA A 80 2.69 20.32 -3.06
CA ALA A 80 3.38 21.54 -3.47
C ALA A 80 4.06 22.21 -2.27
N GLY A 81 5.33 22.60 -2.46
CA GLY A 81 6.12 23.29 -1.45
C GLY A 81 6.62 22.41 -0.30
N THR A 82 6.50 21.08 -0.39
CA THR A 82 7.01 20.14 0.63
C THR A 82 8.02 19.16 0.04
N PRO A 83 9.09 18.77 0.79
CA PRO A 83 10.05 17.80 0.29
C PRO A 83 9.43 16.42 0.07
N THR A 84 9.74 15.78 -1.06
CA THR A 84 9.42 14.36 -1.31
C THR A 84 10.72 13.57 -1.31
N THR A 85 10.99 12.87 -0.19
CA THR A 85 12.35 12.37 0.09
C THR A 85 12.52 10.87 -0.14
N GLY A 86 11.44 10.09 -0.10
CA GLY A 86 11.54 8.63 -0.15
C GLY A 86 12.42 8.06 0.98
N SER A 87 12.54 8.79 2.10
CA SER A 87 13.50 8.53 3.18
C SER A 87 14.97 8.38 2.75
N ALA A 88 15.32 8.81 1.54
CA ALA A 88 16.71 8.91 1.11
C ALA A 88 17.27 10.26 1.53
N LYS A 89 18.34 10.25 2.31
CA LYS A 89 18.99 11.49 2.77
C LYS A 89 19.46 12.35 1.58
N LEU A 90 19.89 11.68 0.50
CA LEU A 90 20.23 12.31 -0.78
C LEU A 90 19.11 13.22 -1.32
N LEU A 91 17.85 12.96 -0.98
CA LEU A 91 16.66 13.68 -1.44
C LEU A 91 16.03 14.57 -0.35
N GLU A 92 16.75 14.87 0.75
CA GLU A 92 16.24 15.69 1.87
C GLU A 92 15.65 17.03 1.42
N HIS A 93 16.22 17.65 0.38
CA HIS A 93 15.81 18.94 -0.16
C HIS A 93 15.08 18.84 -1.50
N ASN A 94 14.55 17.66 -1.86
CA ASN A 94 13.80 17.46 -3.10
C ASN A 94 12.40 18.10 -3.02
N LEU A 95 12.35 19.42 -3.22
CA LEU A 95 11.13 20.21 -3.22
C LEU A 95 10.44 20.13 -4.58
N ILE A 96 9.14 19.84 -4.56
CA ILE A 96 8.28 19.85 -5.74
C ILE A 96 7.31 21.02 -5.60
N ASP A 97 7.21 21.85 -6.64
CA ASP A 97 6.53 23.16 -6.62
C ASP A 97 5.05 23.11 -6.97
N HIS A 98 4.53 21.93 -7.32
CA HIS A 98 3.14 21.68 -7.64
C HIS A 98 2.62 20.45 -6.89
N ASP A 99 1.31 20.24 -6.90
CA ASP A 99 0.68 19.03 -6.35
C ASP A 99 0.66 17.93 -7.42
N SER A 100 0.80 16.68 -7.00
CA SER A 100 0.43 15.58 -7.88
C SER A 100 -1.08 15.64 -8.17
N ALA A 101 -1.51 15.04 -9.27
CA ALA A 101 -2.93 14.99 -9.59
C ALA A 101 -3.74 14.28 -8.48
N LEU A 102 -3.14 13.26 -7.87
CA LEU A 102 -3.74 12.56 -6.73
C LEU A 102 -3.81 13.45 -5.48
N MET A 103 -2.76 14.21 -5.17
CA MET A 103 -2.78 15.15 -4.05
C MET A 103 -3.85 16.22 -4.23
N ALA A 104 -3.97 16.78 -5.44
CA ALA A 104 -5.03 17.72 -5.77
C ALA A 104 -6.43 17.10 -5.58
N ARG A 105 -6.63 15.83 -5.94
CA ARG A 105 -7.89 15.10 -5.71
C ARG A 105 -8.16 14.87 -4.21
N TYR A 106 -7.15 14.59 -3.39
CA TYR A 106 -7.33 14.52 -1.93
C TYR A 106 -7.77 15.85 -1.34
N ARG A 107 -7.19 16.98 -1.80
CA ARG A 107 -7.64 18.32 -1.37
C ARG A 107 -9.07 18.60 -1.80
N GLN A 108 -9.43 18.28 -3.04
CA GLN A 108 -10.79 18.46 -3.55
C GLN A 108 -11.81 17.58 -2.80
N ALA A 109 -11.38 16.39 -2.34
CA ALA A 109 -12.19 15.53 -1.50
C ALA A 109 -12.41 16.11 -0.08
N GLY A 110 -11.67 17.15 0.29
CA GLY A 110 -11.83 17.90 1.53
C GLY A 110 -10.95 17.44 2.69
N PHE A 111 -9.96 16.56 2.43
CA PHE A 111 -9.01 16.11 3.45
C PHE A 111 -8.11 17.24 3.95
N VAL A 112 -7.73 17.15 5.23
CA VAL A 112 -6.77 18.04 5.90
C VAL A 112 -5.47 17.28 6.11
N THR A 113 -4.47 17.52 5.27
CA THR A 113 -3.17 16.82 5.34
C THR A 113 -2.32 17.34 6.50
N LEU A 114 -2.01 16.45 7.44
CA LEU A 114 -1.23 16.78 8.65
C LEU A 114 0.29 16.64 8.47
N GLY A 115 0.73 15.89 7.46
CA GLY A 115 2.13 15.51 7.35
C GLY A 115 2.39 14.40 6.34
N LYS A 116 3.67 14.00 6.27
CA LYS A 116 4.11 12.83 5.51
C LYS A 116 4.59 11.68 6.39
N THR A 117 4.32 10.46 5.94
CA THR A 117 4.63 9.24 6.67
C THR A 117 5.95 8.61 6.21
N ASN A 118 6.60 7.90 7.14
CA ASN A 118 7.87 7.22 6.91
C ASN A 118 7.75 6.09 5.87
N VAL A 119 8.85 5.85 5.17
CA VAL A 119 9.06 4.80 4.16
C VAL A 119 10.48 4.25 4.29
N PRO A 120 10.81 3.02 3.83
CA PRO A 120 12.22 2.62 3.67
C PRO A 120 12.89 3.48 2.60
N GLU A 121 14.22 3.59 2.64
CA GLU A 121 14.97 4.38 1.66
C GLU A 121 14.66 3.95 0.22
N MET A 122 14.30 4.92 -0.62
CA MET A 122 13.89 4.73 -2.02
C MET A 122 12.71 3.76 -2.22
N VAL A 123 12.02 3.38 -1.13
CA VAL A 123 10.73 2.67 -1.17
C VAL A 123 10.89 1.23 -1.68
N THR A 124 12.08 0.64 -1.48
CA THR A 124 12.52 -0.64 -2.11
C THR A 124 12.32 -1.90 -1.27
N MET A 125 11.94 -1.78 0.00
CA MET A 125 11.82 -2.90 0.94
C MET A 125 10.37 -3.15 1.41
N GLY A 126 10.09 -4.40 1.80
CA GLY A 126 8.87 -4.83 2.49
C GLY A 126 8.81 -4.48 3.99
N THR A 127 9.70 -3.61 4.47
CA THR A 127 9.76 -3.07 5.83
C THR A 127 9.92 -1.54 5.80
N THR A 128 9.77 -0.85 6.92
CA THR A 128 9.95 0.61 7.02
C THR A 128 11.00 0.93 8.08
N GLU A 129 12.26 0.73 7.71
CA GLU A 129 13.43 0.83 8.60
C GLU A 129 14.56 1.69 8.00
N PRO A 130 14.29 2.89 7.47
CA PRO A 130 15.34 3.72 6.90
C PRO A 130 16.34 4.13 7.98
N VAL A 131 17.63 4.14 7.63
CA VAL A 131 18.72 4.55 8.52
C VAL A 131 18.59 6.03 8.89
N TRP A 132 18.30 6.90 7.91
CA TRP A 132 18.25 8.35 8.15
C TRP A 132 17.10 8.77 9.06
N ARG A 133 15.88 8.27 8.82
CA ARG A 133 14.69 8.65 9.58
C ARG A 133 14.39 7.73 10.76
N GLY A 134 15.15 6.64 10.91
CA GLY A 134 14.91 5.60 11.89
C GLY A 134 13.71 4.70 11.55
N PRO A 135 13.57 3.57 12.23
CA PRO A 135 12.51 2.61 11.95
C PRO A 135 11.15 3.09 12.43
N THR A 136 10.11 2.81 11.64
CA THR A 136 8.73 2.84 12.12
C THR A 136 8.43 1.54 12.84
N ARG A 137 7.73 1.62 13.98
CA ARG A 137 7.38 0.46 14.79
C ARG A 137 5.93 0.04 14.56
N ASN A 138 5.64 -1.25 14.70
CA ASN A 138 4.28 -1.75 14.60
C ASN A 138 3.46 -1.41 15.86
N PRO A 139 2.27 -0.78 15.75
CA PRO A 139 1.42 -0.45 16.91
C PRO A 139 0.92 -1.66 17.71
N TRP A 140 0.88 -2.85 17.11
CA TRP A 140 0.51 -4.09 17.81
C TRP A 140 1.64 -4.61 18.70
N ASN A 141 2.89 -4.41 18.26
CA ASN A 141 4.10 -4.77 19.00
C ASN A 141 5.29 -3.98 18.47
N THR A 142 5.84 -3.08 19.30
CA THR A 142 6.88 -2.13 18.89
C THR A 142 8.24 -2.77 18.57
N GLY A 143 8.42 -4.07 18.83
CA GLY A 143 9.57 -4.85 18.41
C GLY A 143 9.50 -5.38 16.97
N HIS A 144 8.37 -5.20 16.29
CA HIS A 144 8.11 -5.75 14.96
C HIS A 144 7.90 -4.66 13.91
N THR A 145 8.12 -5.02 12.64
CA THR A 145 7.89 -4.13 11.51
C THR A 145 6.39 -3.89 11.27
N PRO A 146 5.98 -2.67 10.90
CA PRO A 146 4.65 -2.41 10.35
C PRO A 146 4.53 -2.88 8.88
N GLY A 147 5.55 -3.53 8.32
CA GLY A 147 5.65 -3.84 6.89
C GLY A 147 6.14 -2.63 6.08
N GLY A 148 6.07 -2.74 4.76
CA GLY A 148 6.59 -1.72 3.88
C GLY A 148 6.17 -1.89 2.42
N SER A 149 6.37 -0.86 1.60
CA SER A 149 7.08 0.38 1.94
C SER A 149 6.18 1.47 2.54
N SER A 150 4.86 1.31 2.59
CA SER A 150 3.93 2.28 3.20
C SER A 150 3.72 2.04 4.71
N GLY A 151 4.74 1.58 5.43
CA GLY A 151 4.61 1.18 6.83
C GLY A 151 4.30 2.35 7.77
N GLY A 152 4.81 3.56 7.49
CA GLY A 152 4.43 4.76 8.23
C GLY A 152 2.92 5.05 8.13
N SER A 153 2.35 4.96 6.93
CA SER A 153 0.91 5.15 6.72
C SER A 153 0.08 4.12 7.48
N ALA A 154 0.45 2.84 7.40
CA ALA A 154 -0.27 1.77 8.09
C ALA A 154 -0.13 1.86 9.61
N ALA A 155 1.06 2.16 10.13
CA ALA A 155 1.26 2.36 11.56
C ALA A 155 0.43 3.54 12.09
N ALA A 156 0.39 4.67 11.36
CA ALA A 156 -0.40 5.83 11.76
C ALA A 156 -1.92 5.54 11.77
N VAL A 157 -2.43 4.83 10.77
CA VAL A 157 -3.85 4.45 10.71
C VAL A 157 -4.21 3.43 11.80
N ALA A 158 -3.34 2.45 12.06
CA ALA A 158 -3.56 1.45 13.10
C ALA A 158 -3.45 2.02 14.52
N ALA A 159 -2.57 2.99 14.74
CA ALA A 159 -2.48 3.75 16.00
C ALA A 159 -3.65 4.73 16.20
N GLY A 160 -4.47 4.94 15.17
CA GLY A 160 -5.62 5.84 15.22
C GLY A 160 -5.24 7.33 15.16
N TYR A 161 -4.08 7.67 14.58
CA TYR A 161 -3.70 9.07 14.31
C TYR A 161 -4.62 9.71 13.29
N VAL A 162 -4.93 8.95 12.23
CA VAL A 162 -5.87 9.31 11.16
C VAL A 162 -6.70 8.08 10.79
N ALA A 163 -7.85 8.27 10.14
CA ALA A 163 -8.71 7.16 9.71
C ALA A 163 -8.25 6.45 8.45
N VAL A 164 -7.59 7.21 7.59
CA VAL A 164 -7.13 6.80 6.28
C VAL A 164 -5.85 7.56 5.96
N ALA A 165 -4.92 6.92 5.27
CA ALA A 165 -3.66 7.54 4.86
C ALA A 165 -3.29 7.07 3.45
N HIS A 166 -2.72 7.97 2.66
CA HIS A 166 -2.21 7.64 1.33
C HIS A 166 -1.09 6.60 1.40
N ALA A 167 -1.11 5.68 0.44
CA ALA A 167 -0.15 4.62 0.26
C ALA A 167 -0.06 4.23 -1.22
N ASN A 168 1.04 3.61 -1.62
CA ASN A 168 1.21 3.07 -2.97
C ASN A 168 1.92 1.72 -2.97
N ASP A 169 1.73 0.98 -4.05
CA ASP A 169 1.99 -0.46 -4.13
C ASP A 169 2.62 -0.83 -5.49
N GLY A 170 3.92 -1.17 -5.46
CA GLY A 170 4.66 -1.70 -6.61
C GLY A 170 4.88 -3.22 -6.57
N ALA A 171 4.92 -3.82 -5.38
CA ALA A 171 5.04 -5.27 -5.18
C ALA A 171 4.32 -5.75 -3.91
N GLY A 172 3.34 -4.98 -3.40
CA GLY A 172 2.65 -5.24 -2.14
C GLY A 172 2.67 -4.07 -1.16
N SER A 173 3.21 -2.90 -1.52
CA SER A 173 3.47 -1.84 -0.55
C SER A 173 2.24 -1.12 0.04
N ILE A 174 1.02 -1.43 -0.39
CA ILE A 174 -0.22 -1.13 0.36
C ILE A 174 -0.61 -2.36 1.18
N ARG A 175 -0.62 -3.54 0.54
CA ARG A 175 -1.17 -4.79 1.09
C ARG A 175 -0.33 -5.40 2.22
N ILE A 176 0.99 -5.42 2.08
CA ILE A 176 1.95 -5.90 3.08
C ILE A 176 1.78 -5.11 4.39
N PRO A 177 1.91 -3.76 4.41
CA PRO A 177 1.75 -3.03 5.65
C PRO A 177 0.32 -3.04 6.19
N ALA A 178 -0.70 -3.14 5.33
CA ALA A 178 -2.07 -3.36 5.77
C ALA A 178 -2.23 -4.70 6.52
N SER A 179 -1.67 -5.79 5.99
CA SER A 179 -1.63 -7.09 6.65
C SER A 179 -0.90 -7.03 7.98
N CYS A 180 0.29 -6.41 8.03
CA CYS A 180 1.10 -6.31 9.24
C CYS A 180 0.46 -5.45 10.34
N CYS A 181 -0.35 -4.46 9.97
CA CYS A 181 -0.97 -3.53 10.90
C CYS A 181 -2.46 -3.81 11.17
N GLY A 182 -3.03 -4.86 10.57
CA GLY A 182 -4.43 -5.23 10.76
C GLY A 182 -5.39 -4.20 10.16
N LEU A 183 -5.13 -3.77 8.93
CA LEU A 183 -5.92 -2.78 8.19
C LEU A 183 -6.44 -3.35 6.86
N PHE A 184 -7.40 -2.64 6.26
CA PHE A 184 -7.78 -2.84 4.87
C PHE A 184 -6.82 -2.07 3.95
N GLY A 185 -6.40 -2.70 2.85
CA GLY A 185 -5.55 -2.04 1.86
C GLY A 185 -5.76 -2.60 0.46
N LEU A 186 -6.31 -1.79 -0.44
CA LEU A 186 -6.52 -2.15 -1.85
C LEU A 186 -5.39 -1.59 -2.71
N LYS A 187 -4.76 -2.44 -3.52
CA LYS A 187 -4.08 -2.06 -4.74
C LYS A 187 -5.11 -2.02 -5.89
N PRO A 188 -5.49 -0.84 -6.41
CA PRO A 188 -6.43 -0.77 -7.52
C PRO A 188 -5.86 -1.35 -8.80
N SER A 189 -6.69 -1.48 -9.84
CA SER A 189 -6.23 -1.90 -11.16
C SER A 189 -5.22 -0.91 -11.72
N ARG A 190 -4.30 -1.40 -12.57
CA ARG A 190 -3.35 -0.53 -13.30
C ARG A 190 -4.11 0.61 -13.97
N ALA A 191 -3.61 1.84 -13.81
CA ALA A 191 -4.20 3.06 -14.38
C ALA A 191 -5.63 3.40 -13.91
N ARG A 192 -6.08 2.83 -12.78
CA ARG A 192 -7.29 3.32 -12.09
C ARG A 192 -7.11 4.73 -11.56
N VAL A 193 -5.91 5.03 -11.05
CA VAL A 193 -5.50 6.34 -10.54
C VAL A 193 -4.28 6.78 -11.35
N THR A 194 -4.32 8.00 -11.88
CA THR A 194 -3.22 8.61 -12.63
C THR A 194 -1.98 8.80 -11.73
N LEU A 195 -0.78 8.71 -12.33
CA LEU A 195 0.49 9.11 -11.70
C LEU A 195 0.93 10.52 -12.13
N GLY A 196 0.08 11.23 -12.88
CA GLY A 196 0.36 12.58 -13.35
C GLY A 196 0.51 13.61 -12.22
N PRO A 197 1.07 14.80 -12.55
CA PRO A 197 1.41 15.23 -13.91
C PRO A 197 2.80 14.78 -14.39
N ASP A 198 3.67 14.29 -13.51
CA ASP A 198 5.10 14.11 -13.84
C ASP A 198 5.42 12.84 -14.63
N VAL A 199 4.73 11.74 -14.35
CA VAL A 199 5.04 10.44 -14.95
C VAL A 199 3.78 9.75 -15.43
N GLY A 200 3.85 9.13 -16.62
CA GLY A 200 2.74 8.33 -17.15
C GLY A 200 2.63 6.95 -16.51
N GLU A 201 3.77 6.32 -16.22
CA GLU A 201 3.84 5.06 -15.49
C GLU A 201 5.11 4.97 -14.65
N ALA A 202 5.10 4.05 -13.68
CA ALA A 202 6.25 3.74 -12.85
C ALA A 202 6.60 2.26 -12.95
N ILE A 203 7.87 1.99 -13.31
CA ILE A 203 8.49 0.66 -13.26
C ILE A 203 7.71 -0.35 -14.13
N GLY A 204 7.47 -0.05 -15.41
CA GLY A 204 6.70 -0.94 -16.29
C GLY A 204 5.23 -1.10 -15.88
N GLY A 205 4.68 -0.08 -15.21
CA GLY A 205 3.26 0.04 -14.90
C GLY A 205 2.81 -0.80 -13.72
N ILE A 206 3.74 -1.23 -12.85
CA ILE A 206 3.42 -2.11 -11.72
C ILE A 206 2.92 -1.33 -10.49
N THR A 207 3.20 -0.03 -10.44
CA THR A 207 2.80 0.86 -9.33
C THR A 207 1.32 1.25 -9.43
N ALA A 208 0.63 1.20 -8.30
CA ALA A 208 -0.68 1.81 -8.12
C ALA A 208 -0.73 2.63 -6.82
N GLU A 209 -1.39 3.78 -6.86
CA GLU A 209 -1.62 4.66 -5.70
C GLU A 209 -3.04 4.45 -5.16
N HIS A 210 -3.19 4.46 -3.84
CA HIS A 210 -4.47 4.48 -3.14
C HIS A 210 -4.28 4.82 -1.65
N VAL A 211 -4.94 4.11 -0.75
CA VAL A 211 -4.88 4.30 0.70
C VAL A 211 -4.83 2.98 1.46
N VAL A 212 -4.42 3.07 2.72
CA VAL A 212 -4.76 2.10 3.77
C VAL A 212 -5.83 2.70 4.69
N SER A 213 -6.81 1.89 5.11
CA SER A 213 -7.96 2.35 5.89
C SER A 213 -8.37 1.33 6.96
N ARG A 214 -9.15 1.78 7.95
CA ARG A 214 -9.76 0.91 8.97
C ARG A 214 -11.01 0.18 8.48
N SER A 215 -11.71 0.76 7.51
CA SER A 215 -12.95 0.19 6.96
C SER A 215 -12.89 0.03 5.45
N VAL A 216 -13.64 -0.96 4.94
CA VAL A 216 -13.79 -1.21 3.50
C VAL A 216 -14.45 -0.01 2.81
N ARG A 217 -15.47 0.58 3.44
CA ARG A 217 -16.22 1.72 2.88
C ARG A 217 -15.38 2.99 2.73
N ASP A 218 -14.44 3.25 3.64
CA ASP A 218 -13.51 4.38 3.50
C ASP A 218 -12.66 4.24 2.25
N SER A 219 -12.08 3.06 2.03
CA SER A 219 -11.26 2.81 0.84
C SER A 219 -12.07 2.92 -0.45
N ALA A 220 -13.32 2.47 -0.46
CA ALA A 220 -14.20 2.58 -1.63
C ALA A 220 -14.56 4.04 -1.94
N ALA A 221 -14.98 4.80 -0.91
CA ALA A 221 -15.32 6.21 -1.05
C ALA A 221 -14.12 7.09 -1.44
N VAL A 222 -12.92 6.76 -0.96
CA VAL A 222 -11.69 7.42 -1.42
C VAL A 222 -11.45 7.12 -2.90
N LEU A 223 -11.61 5.87 -3.35
CA LEU A 223 -11.36 5.53 -4.76
C LEU A 223 -12.36 6.22 -5.68
N ASP A 224 -13.63 6.37 -5.26
CA ASP A 224 -14.63 7.17 -5.98
C ASP A 224 -14.19 8.64 -6.12
N ALA A 225 -13.55 9.20 -5.11
CA ALA A 225 -13.09 10.59 -5.12
C ALA A 225 -11.77 10.81 -5.88
N THR A 226 -10.96 9.77 -6.06
CA THR A 226 -9.58 9.92 -6.57
C THR A 226 -9.28 9.19 -7.88
N ALA A 227 -10.13 8.27 -8.34
CA ALA A 227 -9.92 7.55 -9.60
C ALA A 227 -10.04 8.47 -10.83
N GLY A 228 -9.44 8.03 -11.94
CA GLY A 228 -9.55 8.68 -13.25
C GLY A 228 -8.19 9.00 -13.86
N ALA A 229 -8.15 8.95 -15.19
CA ALA A 229 -6.96 9.29 -15.98
C ALA A 229 -6.81 10.81 -16.19
N LEU A 230 -5.65 11.21 -16.69
CA LEU A 230 -5.37 12.55 -17.23
C LEU A 230 -4.94 12.47 -18.71
N PRO A 231 -5.05 13.57 -19.47
CA PRO A 231 -4.47 13.64 -20.81
C PRO A 231 -2.98 13.30 -20.79
N GLY A 232 -2.58 12.33 -21.61
CA GLY A 232 -1.19 11.86 -21.69
C GLY A 232 -0.91 10.59 -20.88
N ASP A 233 -1.84 10.10 -20.06
CA ASP A 233 -1.68 8.81 -19.39
C ASP A 233 -1.50 7.67 -20.43
N PRO A 234 -0.53 6.76 -20.24
CA PRO A 234 -0.21 5.70 -21.21
C PRO A 234 -1.29 4.61 -21.27
N TYR A 235 -2.07 4.46 -20.19
CA TYR A 235 -3.14 3.48 -20.06
C TYR A 235 -4.33 4.13 -19.34
N ILE A 236 -5.53 3.62 -19.58
CA ILE A 236 -6.75 4.11 -18.94
C ILE A 236 -7.57 2.90 -18.47
N ALA A 237 -7.89 2.83 -17.18
CA ALA A 237 -8.87 1.87 -16.68
C ALA A 237 -10.28 2.34 -17.07
N PRO A 238 -11.16 1.44 -17.57
CA PRO A 238 -12.53 1.78 -17.91
C PRO A 238 -13.29 2.25 -16.68
N GLU A 239 -14.15 3.24 -16.84
CA GLU A 239 -15.02 3.72 -15.76
C GLU A 239 -15.89 2.57 -15.21
N PRO A 240 -16.03 2.44 -13.89
CA PRO A 240 -16.91 1.44 -13.32
C PRO A 240 -18.38 1.80 -13.63
N PRO A 241 -19.27 0.80 -13.77
CA PRO A 241 -20.68 1.04 -14.11
C PRO A 241 -21.46 1.78 -13.00
N GLU A 242 -20.97 1.72 -11.77
CA GLU A 242 -21.44 2.50 -10.62
C GLU A 242 -20.25 2.82 -9.70
N GLY A 243 -20.42 3.72 -8.74
CA GLY A 243 -19.38 4.04 -7.75
C GLY A 243 -19.01 2.84 -6.89
N PHE A 244 -17.76 2.76 -6.45
CA PHE A 244 -17.22 1.69 -5.61
C PHE A 244 -17.92 1.62 -4.25
N LEU A 245 -18.26 2.76 -3.64
CA LEU A 245 -19.03 2.79 -2.40
C LEU A 245 -20.45 2.24 -2.62
N ALA A 246 -21.07 2.55 -3.75
CA ALA A 246 -22.39 2.04 -4.11
C ALA A 246 -22.38 0.51 -4.33
N ALA A 247 -21.30 -0.02 -4.91
CA ALA A 247 -21.13 -1.45 -5.14
C ALA A 247 -21.13 -2.29 -3.85
N ILE A 248 -20.75 -1.71 -2.71
CA ILE A 248 -20.81 -2.37 -1.39
C ILE A 248 -22.25 -2.69 -0.99
N ALA A 249 -23.22 -1.86 -1.38
CA ALA A 249 -24.61 -1.99 -0.95
C ALA A 249 -25.37 -3.18 -1.59
N ARG A 250 -24.75 -3.91 -2.53
CA ARG A 250 -25.40 -4.99 -3.30
C ARG A 250 -24.60 -6.30 -3.24
N PRO A 251 -24.60 -7.03 -2.11
CA PRO A 251 -23.79 -8.25 -1.92
C PRO A 251 -24.00 -9.28 -3.04
N ARG A 252 -22.92 -9.67 -3.71
CA ARG A 252 -22.89 -10.77 -4.69
C ARG A 252 -22.75 -12.09 -3.94
N LYS A 253 -23.36 -13.15 -4.47
CA LYS A 253 -23.36 -14.51 -3.90
C LYS A 253 -22.92 -15.53 -4.94
N GLY A 254 -22.54 -16.73 -4.51
CA GLY A 254 -22.24 -17.84 -5.43
C GLY A 254 -20.96 -17.65 -6.26
N LEU A 255 -20.07 -16.74 -5.84
CA LEU A 255 -18.76 -16.53 -6.47
C LEU A 255 -17.91 -17.80 -6.42
N ARG A 256 -17.12 -18.03 -7.47
CA ARG A 256 -16.08 -19.06 -7.55
C ARG A 256 -14.76 -18.48 -7.09
N ILE A 257 -14.17 -19.07 -6.06
CA ILE A 257 -13.00 -18.55 -5.38
C ILE A 257 -11.91 -19.62 -5.41
N GLY A 258 -10.85 -19.34 -6.14
CA GLY A 258 -9.65 -20.18 -6.13
C GLY A 258 -8.75 -19.83 -4.95
N LEU A 259 -8.43 -20.81 -4.11
CA LEU A 259 -7.56 -20.69 -2.94
C LEU A 259 -6.15 -21.22 -3.25
N THR A 260 -5.13 -20.47 -2.83
CA THR A 260 -3.74 -20.97 -2.74
C THR A 260 -3.22 -20.76 -1.32
N LEU A 261 -2.54 -21.76 -0.76
CA LEU A 261 -1.96 -21.67 0.60
C LEU A 261 -0.49 -21.25 0.59
N ASP A 262 0.25 -21.66 -0.44
CA ASP A 262 1.66 -21.33 -0.64
C ASP A 262 1.82 -20.34 -1.80
N ALA A 263 2.99 -19.71 -1.85
CA ALA A 263 3.27 -18.72 -2.87
C ALA A 263 3.46 -19.40 -4.24
N PRO A 264 3.27 -18.68 -5.36
CA PRO A 264 3.31 -19.26 -6.70
C PRO A 264 4.65 -19.94 -7.06
N ASP A 265 5.76 -19.48 -6.48
CA ASP A 265 7.11 -20.05 -6.68
C ASP A 265 7.42 -21.25 -5.77
N GLY A 266 6.45 -21.69 -4.95
CA GLY A 266 6.64 -22.77 -3.98
C GLY A 266 7.16 -22.30 -2.63
N THR A 267 7.32 -21.00 -2.38
CA THR A 267 7.62 -20.48 -1.03
C THR A 267 6.49 -20.86 -0.09
N SER A 268 6.78 -21.70 0.90
CA SER A 268 5.78 -22.17 1.84
C SER A 268 5.40 -21.08 2.84
N ALA A 269 4.10 -20.87 3.03
CA ALA A 269 3.60 -19.98 4.06
C ALA A 269 3.64 -20.66 5.44
N ALA A 270 3.95 -19.87 6.46
CA ALA A 270 3.90 -20.31 7.85
C ALA A 270 2.50 -20.87 8.18
N PRO A 271 2.40 -21.89 9.05
CA PRO A 271 1.13 -22.53 9.37
C PRO A 271 0.02 -21.57 9.81
N GLU A 272 0.35 -20.51 10.56
CA GLU A 272 -0.63 -19.50 10.98
C GLU A 272 -1.18 -18.66 9.80
N CYS A 273 -0.36 -18.39 8.78
CA CYS A 273 -0.79 -17.70 7.56
C CYS A 273 -1.69 -18.59 6.69
N GLN A 274 -1.34 -19.87 6.54
CA GLN A 274 -2.18 -20.85 5.84
C GLN A 274 -3.53 -21.04 6.58
N ALA A 275 -3.49 -21.14 7.91
CA ALA A 275 -4.69 -21.25 8.73
C ALA A 275 -5.61 -20.02 8.60
N ALA A 276 -5.05 -18.82 8.48
CA ALA A 276 -5.83 -17.61 8.21
C ALA A 276 -6.57 -17.69 6.86
N ALA A 277 -5.88 -18.13 5.79
CA ALA A 277 -6.50 -18.31 4.47
C ALA A 277 -7.58 -19.40 4.48
N LEU A 278 -7.35 -20.51 5.18
CA LEU A 278 -8.36 -21.57 5.37
C LEU A 278 -9.56 -21.09 6.18
N ARG A 279 -9.35 -20.26 7.22
CA ARG A 279 -10.44 -19.63 7.98
C ARG A 279 -11.29 -18.72 7.09
N ALA A 280 -10.65 -17.92 6.23
CA ALA A 280 -11.35 -17.10 5.25
C ALA A 280 -12.17 -17.97 4.28
N ALA A 281 -11.60 -19.09 3.80
CA ALA A 281 -12.30 -20.02 2.92
C ALA A 281 -13.55 -20.64 3.57
N VAL A 282 -13.50 -21.00 4.85
CA VAL A 282 -14.68 -21.46 5.61
C VAL A 282 -15.73 -20.36 5.67
N LEU A 283 -15.35 -19.15 6.08
CA LEU A 283 -16.28 -18.02 6.19
C LEU A 283 -16.96 -17.68 4.84
N LEU A 284 -16.20 -17.74 3.75
CA LEU A 284 -16.71 -17.52 2.40
C LEU A 284 -17.71 -18.60 1.97
N ARG A 285 -17.47 -19.87 2.33
CA ARG A 285 -18.43 -20.95 2.09
C ARG A 285 -19.72 -20.74 2.89
N ASP A 286 -19.61 -20.32 4.15
CA ASP A 286 -20.77 -20.00 5.00
C ASP A 286 -21.59 -18.83 4.45
N LEU A 287 -20.94 -17.86 3.79
CA LEU A 287 -21.57 -16.75 3.07
C LEU A 287 -22.20 -17.17 1.73
N GLY A 288 -22.05 -18.44 1.33
CA GLY A 288 -22.66 -19.00 0.11
C GLY A 288 -21.81 -18.91 -1.14
N HIS A 289 -20.49 -18.79 -1.00
CA HIS A 289 -19.53 -18.85 -2.10
C HIS A 289 -18.95 -20.26 -2.27
N GLN A 290 -18.37 -20.52 -3.45
CA GLN A 290 -17.67 -21.76 -3.75
C GLN A 290 -16.17 -21.50 -3.61
N VAL A 291 -15.50 -22.25 -2.75
CA VAL A 291 -14.05 -22.12 -2.54
C VAL A 291 -13.39 -23.47 -2.79
N GLU A 292 -12.44 -23.49 -3.71
CA GLU A 292 -11.64 -24.67 -4.05
C GLU A 292 -10.16 -24.32 -4.11
N GLU A 293 -9.28 -25.27 -3.77
CA GLU A 293 -7.85 -25.09 -3.96
C GLU A 293 -7.49 -25.18 -5.44
N VAL A 294 -6.63 -24.29 -5.90
CA VAL A 294 -6.26 -24.16 -7.32
C VAL A 294 -4.75 -24.04 -7.48
N THR A 295 -4.28 -24.36 -8.68
CA THR A 295 -2.93 -24.00 -9.14
C THR A 295 -3.04 -22.78 -10.06
N LEU A 296 -2.18 -21.79 -9.86
CA LEU A 296 -2.14 -20.61 -10.72
C LEU A 296 -1.59 -20.96 -12.12
N PRO A 297 -2.09 -20.32 -13.19
CA PRO A 297 -1.80 -20.71 -14.57
C PRO A 297 -0.45 -20.15 -15.09
N PHE A 298 0.55 -19.98 -14.24
CA PHE A 298 1.85 -19.44 -14.62
C PHE A 298 3.00 -20.11 -13.86
N ASP A 299 4.19 -20.06 -14.45
CA ASP A 299 5.41 -20.59 -13.84
C ASP A 299 5.93 -19.60 -12.77
N GLY A 300 5.75 -19.97 -11.50
CA GLY A 300 6.19 -19.16 -10.37
C GLY A 300 7.70 -19.02 -10.23
N ALA A 301 8.48 -20.03 -10.62
CA ALA A 301 9.94 -19.97 -10.58
C ALA A 301 10.48 -19.00 -11.65
N ALA A 302 9.93 -19.08 -12.87
CA ALA A 302 10.24 -18.12 -13.93
C ALA A 302 9.79 -16.70 -13.54
N PHE A 303 8.64 -16.55 -12.88
CA PHE A 303 8.18 -15.26 -12.36
C PHE A 303 9.15 -14.69 -11.31
N ARG A 304 9.56 -15.49 -10.31
CA ARG A 304 10.55 -15.06 -9.30
C ARG A 304 11.85 -14.62 -9.96
N ALA A 305 12.35 -15.37 -10.94
CA ALA A 305 13.58 -15.03 -11.67
C ALA A 305 13.46 -13.73 -12.49
N ALA A 306 12.31 -13.49 -13.12
CA ALA A 306 12.05 -12.23 -13.81
C ALA A 306 11.98 -11.07 -12.81
N LEU A 307 11.25 -11.22 -11.70
CA LEU A 307 11.12 -10.20 -10.66
C LEU A 307 12.47 -9.88 -9.98
N SER A 308 13.28 -10.91 -9.70
CA SER A 308 14.57 -10.77 -9.00
C SER A 308 15.58 -9.91 -9.74
N THR A 309 15.41 -9.80 -11.06
CA THR A 309 16.28 -9.01 -11.92
C THR A 309 15.61 -7.72 -12.39
N PHE A 310 14.28 -7.69 -12.48
CA PHE A 310 13.51 -6.50 -12.85
C PHE A 310 13.45 -5.45 -11.73
N TRP A 311 13.19 -5.87 -10.49
CA TRP A 311 13.04 -4.95 -9.36
C TRP A 311 14.27 -4.08 -9.06
N PRO A 312 15.52 -4.59 -9.12
CA PRO A 312 16.72 -3.78 -8.93
C PRO A 312 16.82 -2.55 -9.86
N MET A 313 16.20 -2.60 -11.04
CA MET A 313 16.15 -1.48 -11.99
C MET A 313 15.45 -0.23 -11.40
N THR A 314 14.62 -0.39 -10.36
CA THR A 314 13.95 0.72 -9.67
C THR A 314 14.95 1.73 -9.11
N VAL A 315 15.98 1.24 -8.41
CA VAL A 315 17.06 2.04 -7.83
C VAL A 315 17.95 2.60 -8.92
N THR A 316 18.38 1.76 -9.88
CA THR A 316 19.24 2.20 -10.97
C THR A 316 18.62 3.33 -11.77
N ARG A 317 17.35 3.21 -12.18
CA ARG A 317 16.63 4.28 -12.88
C ARG A 317 16.55 5.56 -12.04
N GLY A 318 16.19 5.43 -10.76
CA GLY A 318 16.04 6.57 -9.86
C GLY A 318 17.35 7.30 -9.61
N LEU A 319 18.41 6.57 -9.25
CA LEU A 319 19.73 7.15 -8.97
C LEU A 319 20.35 7.76 -10.24
N SER A 320 20.24 7.11 -11.40
CA SER A 320 20.73 7.67 -12.65
C SER A 320 20.02 8.99 -13.01
N ALA A 321 18.70 9.08 -12.82
CA ALA A 321 17.97 10.33 -13.07
C ALA A 321 18.38 11.44 -12.10
N ILE A 322 18.63 11.12 -10.83
CA ILE A 322 19.12 12.08 -9.83
C ILE A 322 20.54 12.55 -10.19
N ALA A 323 21.41 11.63 -10.61
CA ALA A 323 22.78 11.93 -11.02
C ALA A 323 22.79 12.86 -12.24
N GLU A 324 21.98 12.56 -13.26
CA GLU A 324 21.82 13.40 -14.45
C GLU A 324 21.31 14.80 -14.11
N ALA A 325 20.26 14.89 -13.27
CA ALA A 325 19.70 16.18 -12.86
C ALA A 325 20.67 17.05 -12.05
N ARG A 326 21.70 16.44 -11.44
CA ARG A 326 22.72 17.13 -10.62
C ARG A 326 24.05 17.30 -11.32
N ASP A 327 24.19 16.85 -12.58
CA ASP A 327 25.47 16.75 -13.28
C ASP A 327 26.55 16.05 -12.43
N ALA A 328 26.18 14.92 -11.82
CA ALA A 328 26.99 14.16 -10.88
C ALA A 328 27.24 12.73 -11.36
N ASP A 329 28.30 12.10 -10.85
CA ASP A 329 28.58 10.69 -11.08
C ASP A 329 27.66 9.82 -10.20
N PRO A 330 26.86 8.90 -10.77
CA PRO A 330 26.01 8.01 -9.99
C PRO A 330 26.80 7.15 -8.98
N GLU A 331 28.05 6.80 -9.25
CA GLU A 331 28.91 6.03 -8.32
C GLU A 331 29.26 6.83 -7.05
N VAL A 332 29.28 8.16 -7.14
CA VAL A 332 29.48 9.02 -5.97
C VAL A 332 28.20 9.03 -5.13
N LEU A 333 27.06 9.25 -5.77
CA LEU A 333 25.75 9.30 -5.08
C LEU A 333 25.36 7.94 -4.50
N LEU A 334 25.78 6.84 -5.13
CA LEU A 334 25.54 5.48 -4.67
C LEU A 334 26.04 5.24 -3.25
N ARG A 335 27.18 5.86 -2.88
CA ARG A 335 27.79 5.72 -1.55
C ARG A 335 26.98 6.40 -0.44
N GLU A 336 26.07 7.28 -0.81
CA GLU A 336 25.14 7.93 0.12
C GLU A 336 23.89 7.10 0.40
N LEU A 337 23.64 6.04 -0.39
CA LEU A 337 22.52 5.12 -0.19
C LEU A 337 22.83 4.03 0.82
N GLU A 338 21.80 3.42 1.39
CA GLU A 338 21.88 2.28 2.29
C GLU A 338 22.40 1.02 1.57
N PRO A 339 23.04 0.08 2.30
CA PRO A 339 23.67 -1.11 1.71
C PRO A 339 22.75 -1.94 0.81
N PHE A 340 21.44 -1.99 1.12
CA PHE A 340 20.47 -2.69 0.30
C PHE A 340 20.27 -2.03 -1.07
N ASN A 341 20.13 -0.71 -1.11
CA ASN A 341 19.98 0.04 -2.35
C ASN A 341 21.29 0.04 -3.16
N GLN A 342 22.45 0.02 -2.49
CA GLN A 342 23.73 -0.21 -3.17
C GLN A 342 23.78 -1.57 -3.87
N HIS A 343 23.31 -2.63 -3.20
CA HIS A 343 23.22 -3.96 -3.79
C HIS A 343 22.25 -4.00 -4.98
N LEU A 344 21.05 -3.41 -4.85
CA LEU A 344 20.09 -3.33 -5.96
C LEU A 344 20.65 -2.54 -7.14
N PHE A 345 21.34 -1.42 -6.90
CA PHE A 345 21.96 -0.66 -7.98
C PHE A 345 22.99 -1.50 -8.75
N ALA A 346 23.86 -2.23 -8.04
CA ALA A 346 24.87 -3.10 -8.66
C ALA A 346 24.24 -4.19 -9.53
N LEU A 347 23.12 -4.78 -9.09
CA LEU A 347 22.35 -5.72 -9.91
C LEU A 347 21.73 -5.03 -11.13
N GLY A 348 21.07 -3.89 -10.94
CA GLY A 348 20.34 -3.20 -11.98
C GLY A 348 21.24 -2.61 -13.08
N ILE A 349 22.36 -1.98 -12.72
CA ILE A 349 23.29 -1.37 -13.69
C ILE A 349 23.97 -2.41 -14.60
N SER A 350 24.05 -3.67 -14.15
CA SER A 350 24.58 -4.77 -14.95
C SER A 350 23.63 -5.27 -16.05
N ARG A 351 22.37 -4.83 -16.03
CA ARG A 351 21.34 -5.30 -16.96
C ARG A 351 21.31 -4.53 -18.27
N ARG A 352 21.04 -5.24 -19.36
CA ARG A 352 20.85 -4.63 -20.68
C ARG A 352 19.39 -4.28 -20.88
N ALA A 353 19.11 -3.26 -21.69
CA ALA A 353 17.75 -2.85 -22.03
C ALA A 353 16.89 -4.01 -22.61
N VAL A 354 17.48 -4.90 -23.41
CA VAL A 354 16.77 -6.07 -23.96
C VAL A 354 16.30 -7.05 -22.88
N ASP A 355 17.01 -7.12 -21.75
CA ASP A 355 16.66 -8.00 -20.66
C ASP A 355 15.42 -7.48 -19.94
N TYR A 356 15.32 -6.16 -19.72
CA TYR A 356 14.11 -5.49 -19.23
C TYR A 356 12.89 -5.72 -20.15
N ILE A 357 13.06 -5.56 -21.47
CA ILE A 357 11.96 -5.80 -22.44
C ILE A 357 11.47 -7.26 -22.33
N ARG A 358 12.38 -8.21 -22.14
CA ARG A 358 12.04 -9.63 -21.98
C ARG A 358 11.21 -9.88 -20.72
N ASP A 359 11.57 -9.27 -19.60
CA ASP A 359 10.82 -9.40 -18.35
C ASP A 359 9.40 -8.84 -18.51
N LEU A 360 9.25 -7.71 -19.20
CA LEU A 360 7.92 -7.17 -19.53
C LEU A 360 7.09 -8.15 -20.36
N VAL A 361 7.69 -8.85 -21.34
CA VAL A 361 7.00 -9.87 -22.12
C VAL A 361 6.57 -11.06 -21.25
N ILE A 362 7.40 -11.47 -20.29
CA ILE A 362 7.04 -12.52 -19.30
C ILE A 362 5.83 -12.07 -18.48
N PHE A 363 5.85 -10.85 -17.94
CA PHE A 363 4.75 -10.30 -17.16
C PHE A 363 3.45 -10.16 -17.97
N GLN A 364 3.55 -9.75 -19.23
CA GLN A 364 2.40 -9.69 -20.14
C GLN A 364 1.84 -11.09 -20.45
N GLY A 365 2.71 -12.08 -20.64
CA GLY A 365 2.31 -13.49 -20.79
C GLY A 365 1.54 -13.99 -19.56
N MET A 366 2.07 -13.69 -18.37
CA MET A 366 1.41 -13.99 -17.10
C MET A 366 0.04 -13.29 -16.97
N ALA A 367 -0.07 -12.02 -17.39
CA ALA A 367 -1.34 -11.30 -17.38
C ALA A 367 -2.41 -11.98 -18.25
N ARG A 368 -2.01 -12.52 -19.42
CA ARG A 368 -2.92 -13.28 -20.30
C ARG A 368 -3.37 -14.60 -19.66
N ALA A 369 -2.46 -15.31 -19.00
CA ALA A 369 -2.79 -16.54 -18.30
C ALA A 369 -3.75 -16.29 -17.13
N MET A 370 -3.49 -15.25 -16.32
CA MET A 370 -4.41 -14.85 -15.26
C MET A 370 -5.78 -14.40 -15.81
N GLY A 371 -5.81 -13.75 -16.97
CA GLY A 371 -7.07 -13.42 -17.65
C GLY A 371 -7.92 -14.66 -18.00
N GLN A 372 -7.28 -15.78 -18.35
CA GLN A 372 -7.96 -17.06 -18.57
C GLN A 372 -8.43 -17.69 -17.27
N PHE A 373 -7.63 -17.61 -16.21
CA PHE A 373 -8.04 -18.04 -14.86
C PHE A 373 -9.32 -17.31 -14.41
N PHE A 374 -9.40 -15.99 -14.62
CA PHE A 374 -10.60 -15.22 -14.29
C PHE A 374 -11.80 -15.41 -15.26
N ALA A 375 -11.68 -16.31 -16.25
CA ALA A 375 -12.86 -16.80 -16.97
C ALA A 375 -13.60 -17.90 -16.18
N THR A 376 -12.88 -18.63 -15.33
CA THR A 376 -13.41 -19.75 -14.54
C THR A 376 -13.46 -19.47 -13.03
N GLN A 377 -12.73 -18.48 -12.54
CA GLN A 377 -12.76 -18.02 -11.16
C GLN A 377 -13.14 -16.55 -11.11
N ASP A 378 -13.77 -16.12 -10.02
CA ASP A 378 -14.13 -14.71 -9.80
C ASP A 378 -13.09 -14.03 -8.89
N ILE A 379 -12.55 -14.77 -7.92
CA ILE A 379 -11.54 -14.31 -6.95
C ILE A 379 -10.41 -15.33 -6.83
N TRP A 380 -9.19 -14.83 -6.70
CA TRP A 380 -8.06 -15.57 -6.14
C TRP A 380 -7.85 -15.15 -4.67
N LEU A 381 -8.01 -16.11 -3.75
CA LEU A 381 -7.78 -15.99 -2.32
C LEU A 381 -6.41 -16.57 -1.94
N SER A 382 -5.63 -15.83 -1.15
CA SER A 382 -4.32 -16.26 -0.66
C SER A 382 -3.96 -15.59 0.68
N PRO A 383 -2.92 -16.05 1.41
CA PRO A 383 -2.22 -15.21 2.38
C PRO A 383 -1.66 -13.94 1.72
N VAL A 384 -1.42 -12.89 2.51
CA VAL A 384 -0.69 -11.69 2.02
C VAL A 384 0.83 -11.89 2.09
N LEU A 385 1.30 -12.60 3.11
CA LEU A 385 2.72 -12.85 3.38
C LEU A 385 2.94 -14.33 3.74
N PRO A 386 4.12 -14.89 3.46
CA PRO A 386 4.47 -16.24 3.90
C PRO A 386 4.79 -16.32 5.40
N PHE A 387 4.81 -15.21 6.13
CA PHE A 387 5.15 -15.17 7.55
C PHE A 387 4.34 -14.09 8.29
N THR A 388 4.29 -14.19 9.61
CA THR A 388 3.81 -13.12 10.49
C THR A 388 4.77 -11.93 10.45
N PRO A 389 4.33 -10.71 10.83
CA PRO A 389 5.20 -9.52 10.78
C PRO A 389 6.52 -9.80 11.50
N PRO A 390 7.69 -9.76 10.82
CA PRO A 390 8.94 -10.11 11.46
C PRO A 390 9.41 -9.04 12.45
N ARG A 391 10.39 -9.39 13.28
CA ARG A 391 11.07 -8.42 14.15
C ARG A 391 11.81 -7.37 13.32
N LEU A 392 11.93 -6.17 13.86
CA LEU A 392 12.80 -5.13 13.28
C LEU A 392 14.24 -5.67 13.10
N GLY A 393 14.89 -5.29 12.01
CA GLY A 393 16.20 -5.79 11.58
C GLY A 393 16.15 -7.05 10.71
N TYR A 394 14.97 -7.65 10.48
CA TYR A 394 14.85 -8.85 9.63
C TYR A 394 15.31 -8.63 8.17
N PHE A 395 15.27 -7.40 7.66
CA PHE A 395 15.70 -7.07 6.29
C PHE A 395 17.02 -6.27 6.26
N ASP A 396 17.74 -6.16 7.37
CA ASP A 396 18.95 -5.31 7.46
C ASP A 396 20.10 -5.85 6.61
N ALA A 397 20.31 -5.25 5.44
CA ALA A 397 21.39 -5.61 4.52
C ALA A 397 22.79 -5.26 5.04
N GLY A 398 22.91 -4.33 5.99
CA GLY A 398 24.19 -4.00 6.63
C GLY A 398 24.69 -5.12 7.54
N VAL A 399 23.78 -5.91 8.10
CA VAL A 399 24.10 -7.08 8.94
C VAL A 399 24.09 -8.39 8.13
N LEU A 400 23.11 -8.57 7.25
CA LEU A 400 22.87 -9.83 6.54
C LEU A 400 23.63 -9.97 5.21
N GLY A 401 24.10 -8.83 4.68
CA GLY A 401 24.53 -8.70 3.28
C GLY A 401 23.35 -8.53 2.32
N GLY A 402 23.62 -7.89 1.18
CA GLY A 402 22.59 -7.53 0.18
C GLY A 402 21.83 -8.72 -0.39
N GLU A 403 22.49 -9.84 -0.66
CA GLU A 403 21.86 -11.03 -1.27
C GLU A 403 20.85 -11.69 -0.32
N THR A 404 21.20 -11.87 0.95
CA THR A 404 20.30 -12.44 1.97
C THR A 404 19.09 -11.53 2.20
N ALA A 405 19.31 -10.23 2.33
CA ALA A 405 18.24 -9.25 2.44
C ALA A 405 17.34 -9.29 1.19
N TRP A 406 17.93 -9.40 -0.01
CA TRP A 406 17.17 -9.45 -1.26
C TRP A 406 16.28 -10.69 -1.35
N ASN A 407 16.79 -11.87 -0.98
CA ASN A 407 15.98 -13.08 -0.94
C ASN A 407 14.78 -12.97 0.01
N ARG A 408 14.98 -12.38 1.20
CA ARG A 408 13.87 -12.13 2.15
C ARG A 408 12.83 -11.16 1.57
N VAL A 409 13.29 -10.11 0.89
CA VAL A 409 12.39 -9.16 0.22
C VAL A 409 11.59 -9.86 -0.88
N LEU A 410 12.23 -10.69 -1.71
CA LEU A 410 11.53 -11.49 -2.72
C LEU A 410 10.47 -12.39 -2.10
N ASP A 411 10.80 -13.13 -1.04
CA ASP A 411 9.85 -14.00 -0.34
C ASP A 411 8.62 -13.22 0.14
N SER A 412 8.81 -12.00 0.64
CA SER A 412 7.72 -11.13 1.08
C SER A 412 6.80 -10.65 -0.06
N PHE A 413 7.26 -10.70 -1.31
CA PHE A 413 6.54 -10.20 -2.48
C PHE A 413 5.77 -11.29 -3.23
N MET A 414 6.05 -12.57 -2.99
CA MET A 414 5.60 -13.64 -3.89
C MET A 414 4.08 -13.83 -3.94
N PHE A 415 3.35 -13.44 -2.89
CA PHE A 415 1.88 -13.40 -2.91
C PHE A 415 1.32 -12.13 -3.55
N THR A 416 2.01 -11.00 -3.44
CA THR A 416 1.48 -9.67 -3.77
C THR A 416 1.88 -9.19 -5.17
N ALA A 417 3.15 -9.37 -5.56
CA ALA A 417 3.71 -8.92 -6.83
C ALA A 417 3.01 -9.46 -8.09
N PRO A 418 2.44 -10.69 -8.11
CA PRO A 418 1.62 -11.15 -9.23
C PRO A 418 0.54 -10.15 -9.66
N ALA A 419 -0.16 -9.52 -8.71
CA ALA A 419 -1.20 -8.53 -9.03
C ALA A 419 -0.64 -7.21 -9.59
N ASN A 420 0.60 -6.84 -9.22
CA ASN A 420 1.26 -5.64 -9.75
C ASN A 420 1.66 -5.82 -11.21
N VAL A 421 2.39 -6.90 -11.51
CA VAL A 421 2.91 -7.16 -12.86
C VAL A 421 1.81 -7.41 -13.88
N THR A 422 0.70 -8.02 -13.43
CA THR A 422 -0.49 -8.27 -14.28
C THR A 422 -1.48 -7.10 -14.29
N GLY A 423 -1.34 -6.14 -13.38
CA GLY A 423 -2.22 -4.98 -13.25
C GLY A 423 -3.56 -5.24 -12.55
N LEU A 424 -3.82 -6.47 -12.09
CA LEU A 424 -5.07 -6.88 -11.43
C LEU A 424 -5.33 -6.10 -10.13
N PRO A 425 -6.58 -5.80 -9.76
CA PRO A 425 -6.88 -5.25 -8.45
C PRO A 425 -6.75 -6.32 -7.37
N SER A 426 -6.22 -5.96 -6.21
CA SER A 426 -5.98 -6.89 -5.11
C SER A 426 -6.03 -6.19 -3.76
N ALA A 427 -6.72 -6.75 -2.78
CA ALA A 427 -6.85 -6.16 -1.45
C ALA A 427 -6.38 -7.09 -0.34
N SER A 428 -5.72 -6.51 0.67
CA SER A 428 -5.46 -7.14 1.96
C SER A 428 -6.59 -6.82 2.93
N LEU A 429 -7.01 -7.85 3.69
CA LEU A 429 -8.00 -7.76 4.75
C LEU A 429 -7.48 -8.44 6.02
N PRO A 430 -7.72 -7.89 7.22
CA PRO A 430 -7.36 -8.55 8.47
C PRO A 430 -8.25 -9.77 8.71
N MET A 431 -7.64 -10.92 9.02
CA MET A 431 -8.39 -12.17 9.20
C MET A 431 -8.27 -12.71 10.62
N THR A 432 -7.07 -12.70 11.20
CA THR A 432 -6.81 -13.18 12.56
C THR A 432 -5.63 -12.47 13.18
N VAL A 433 -5.40 -12.72 14.47
CA VAL A 433 -4.19 -12.35 15.20
C VAL A 433 -3.39 -13.63 15.48
N SER A 434 -2.08 -13.55 15.31
CA SER A 434 -1.14 -14.64 15.55
C SER A 434 -1.00 -14.97 17.04
N ASN A 435 -0.32 -16.08 17.33
CA ASN A 435 0.04 -16.45 18.69
C ASN A 435 0.95 -15.40 19.38
N GLU A 436 1.71 -14.62 18.61
CA GLU A 436 2.56 -13.52 19.11
C GLU A 436 1.80 -12.19 19.23
N GLY A 437 0.48 -12.18 18.99
CA GLY A 437 -0.33 -10.97 19.11
C GLY A 437 -0.26 -10.02 17.92
N LEU A 438 0.21 -10.50 16.75
CA LEU A 438 0.36 -9.70 15.53
C LEU A 438 -0.72 -10.02 14.50
N PRO A 439 -1.23 -9.05 13.74
CA PRO A 439 -2.22 -9.31 12.70
C PRO A 439 -1.70 -10.22 11.59
N ILE A 440 -2.61 -11.02 11.03
CA ILE A 440 -2.41 -11.82 9.82
C ILE A 440 -3.54 -11.48 8.85
N GLY A 441 -3.15 -10.97 7.68
CA GLY A 441 -4.07 -10.64 6.60
C GLY A 441 -4.22 -11.75 5.55
N ILE A 442 -5.38 -11.77 4.91
CA ILE A 442 -5.66 -12.52 3.69
C ILE A 442 -5.79 -11.56 2.51
N GLN A 443 -5.58 -12.07 1.30
CA GLN A 443 -5.58 -11.31 0.06
C GLN A 443 -6.70 -11.79 -0.86
N LEU A 444 -7.47 -10.85 -1.41
CA LEU A 444 -8.46 -11.09 -2.46
C LEU A 444 -8.02 -10.38 -3.74
N THR A 445 -7.79 -11.14 -4.81
CA THR A 445 -7.46 -10.61 -6.14
C THR A 445 -8.59 -10.91 -7.10
N ALA A 446 -9.09 -9.90 -7.81
CA ALA A 446 -10.16 -10.06 -8.80
C ALA A 446 -9.62 -9.87 -10.22
N LYS A 447 -10.51 -10.04 -11.21
CA LYS A 447 -10.22 -9.71 -12.61
C LYS A 447 -9.88 -8.24 -12.76
N LEU A 448 -9.05 -7.93 -13.78
CA LEU A 448 -8.68 -6.56 -14.13
C LEU A 448 -9.92 -5.65 -14.23
N ASN A 449 -9.87 -4.51 -13.53
CA ASN A 449 -10.93 -3.49 -13.43
C ASN A 449 -12.19 -3.88 -12.65
N ASP A 450 -12.17 -4.99 -11.87
CA ASP A 450 -13.30 -5.40 -11.03
C ASP A 450 -13.04 -5.15 -9.53
N GLU A 451 -12.59 -3.94 -9.17
CA GLU A 451 -12.48 -3.51 -7.77
C GLU A 451 -13.82 -3.57 -7.03
N ALA A 452 -14.92 -3.36 -7.75
CA ALA A 452 -16.28 -3.43 -7.21
C ALA A 452 -16.56 -4.81 -6.60
N LEU A 453 -16.14 -5.90 -7.25
CA LEU A 453 -16.25 -7.24 -6.69
C LEU A 453 -15.44 -7.42 -5.41
N ILE A 454 -14.21 -6.86 -5.36
CA ILE A 454 -13.37 -6.92 -4.16
C ILE A 454 -14.04 -6.18 -3.00
N PHE A 455 -14.49 -4.94 -3.20
CA PHE A 455 -15.17 -4.16 -2.16
C PHE A 455 -16.44 -4.86 -1.66
N ASN A 456 -17.19 -5.45 -2.58
CA ASN A 456 -18.40 -6.19 -2.25
C ASN A 456 -18.12 -7.40 -1.35
N LEU A 457 -17.14 -8.23 -1.72
CA LEU A 457 -16.77 -9.40 -0.94
C LEU A 457 -16.08 -9.02 0.38
N ALA A 458 -15.25 -7.98 0.35
CA ALA A 458 -14.58 -7.43 1.52
C ALA A 458 -15.57 -6.95 2.58
N ALA A 459 -16.63 -6.25 2.17
CA ALA A 459 -17.66 -5.79 3.09
C ALA A 459 -18.44 -6.94 3.75
N GLN A 460 -18.66 -8.04 3.02
CA GLN A 460 -19.27 -9.26 3.61
C GLN A 460 -18.36 -9.88 4.66
N LEU A 461 -17.05 -9.97 4.39
CA LEU A 461 -16.06 -10.47 5.34
C LEU A 461 -15.89 -9.54 6.55
N GLU A 462 -15.85 -8.23 6.34
CA GLU A 462 -15.79 -7.23 7.42
C GLU A 462 -17.01 -7.33 8.34
N ALA A 463 -18.21 -7.53 7.79
CA ALA A 463 -19.42 -7.70 8.58
C ALA A 463 -19.45 -9.04 9.34
N ALA A 464 -18.97 -10.12 8.73
CA ALA A 464 -19.01 -11.46 9.32
C ALA A 464 -17.83 -11.74 10.29
N ASN A 465 -16.71 -11.03 10.12
CA ASN A 465 -15.54 -11.07 10.97
C ASN A 465 -14.98 -9.64 11.18
N PRO A 466 -15.67 -8.81 11.99
CA PRO A 466 -15.16 -7.48 12.33
C PRO A 466 -13.79 -7.61 12.99
N TRP A 467 -12.79 -6.91 12.45
CA TRP A 467 -11.42 -7.01 12.95
C TRP A 467 -11.16 -6.05 14.11
N ALA A 468 -10.34 -6.53 15.05
CA ALA A 468 -9.90 -5.72 16.17
C ALA A 468 -8.83 -4.71 15.73
N MET A 469 -8.84 -3.54 16.36
CA MET A 469 -7.73 -2.58 16.34
C MET A 469 -6.79 -2.85 17.53
N PRO A 470 -5.54 -2.36 17.53
CA PRO A 470 -4.63 -2.49 18.67
C PRO A 470 -5.30 -2.05 19.98
N ARG A 471 -5.27 -2.91 21.01
CA ARG A 471 -5.92 -2.66 22.31
C ARG A 471 -5.25 -1.54 23.12
N HIS A 472 -3.96 -1.32 22.89
CA HIS A 472 -3.20 -0.23 23.48
C HIS A 472 -2.81 0.74 22.37
N LYS A 473 -3.58 1.82 22.22
CA LYS A 473 -3.12 2.99 21.45
C LYS A 473 -2.04 3.63 22.32
N ILE A 474 -0.80 3.56 21.82
CA ILE A 474 0.42 4.00 22.52
C ILE A 474 0.27 5.43 23.04
#